data_AF-A0A9Q0JS63-F1
#
_entry.id   AF-A0A9Q0JS63-F1
#
_cell.length_a   1.000
_cell.length_b   1.000
_cell.length_c   1.000
_cell.angle_alpha   90.00
_cell.angle_beta   90.00
_cell.angle_gamma   90.00
#
_symmetry.space_group_name_H-M   'P 1'
#
loop_
_entity.id
_entity.type
_entity.pdbx_description
1 polymer ?
#
loop_
_entity_poly.entity_id
_entity_poly.type
_entity_poly.pdbx_seq_one_letter_code
_entity_poly.pdbx_strand_id
1 'polypeptide(L)'
;EYMQICYKELLNVFNEIEEDVAKEGWSYRVQYGKETMKGLVHAYFEEAQWFHENRIPSMEEYMRVALVTSGYTMLTTVSFIGMDNIVTNQAFDWVLQHPNIIKGSETIGRLMDDIKSHKFEQERGHAASAVECYTKEHGVPEEEACKVLQMEVVKAWKDINEECLKPTAVPMPLLTRILNLTRVIDVIYKDEDCYTHVGKVMKNNVASVLIHPVPI
;
A
#
# COMPACT_ATOMS: atom_id res chain seq x y z
N GLU A 1 -15.02 -7.56 22.54
CA GLU A 1 -14.05 -6.94 23.47
C GLU A 1 -12.75 -6.55 22.77
N TYR A 2 -12.02 -7.45 22.09
CA TYR A 2 -10.74 -7.08 21.42
C TYR A 2 -10.88 -5.99 20.34
N MET A 3 -11.91 -6.03 19.48
CA MET A 3 -12.15 -5.00 18.45
C MET A 3 -12.33 -3.59 19.02
N GLN A 4 -12.88 -3.46 20.25
CA GLN A 4 -13.04 -2.16 20.90
C GLN A 4 -11.68 -1.56 21.27
N ILE A 5 -10.69 -2.40 21.57
CA ILE A 5 -9.31 -1.96 21.85
C ILE A 5 -8.72 -1.42 20.56
N CYS A 6 -8.72 -2.20 19.47
CA CYS A 6 -8.19 -1.77 18.17
C CYS A 6 -8.82 -0.47 17.68
N TYR A 7 -10.14 -0.32 17.81
CA TYR A 7 -10.84 0.89 17.41
C TYR A 7 -10.44 2.11 18.24
N LYS A 8 -10.33 1.96 19.58
CA LYS A 8 -9.91 3.05 20.47
C LYS A 8 -8.48 3.47 20.20
N GLU A 9 -7.56 2.51 20.07
CA GLU A 9 -6.15 2.82 19.79
C GLU A 9 -5.97 3.51 18.43
N LEU A 10 -6.71 3.09 17.40
CA LEU A 10 -6.69 3.77 16.11
C LEU A 10 -7.15 5.24 16.22
N LEU A 11 -8.22 5.50 17.00
CA LEU A 11 -8.68 6.86 17.25
C LEU A 11 -7.64 7.67 18.02
N ASN A 12 -7.02 7.08 19.05
CA ASN A 12 -5.98 7.74 19.84
C ASN A 12 -4.79 8.16 18.96
N VAL A 13 -4.30 7.28 18.08
CA VAL A 13 -3.20 7.60 17.13
C VAL A 13 -3.53 8.83 16.29
N PHE A 14 -4.72 8.90 15.71
CA PHE A 14 -5.09 10.07 14.90
C PHE A 14 -5.30 11.34 15.74
N ASN A 15 -5.73 11.22 16.99
CA ASN A 15 -5.84 12.37 17.90
C ASN A 15 -4.45 12.89 18.30
N GLU A 16 -3.51 12.01 18.62
CA GLU A 16 -2.12 12.37 18.93
C GLU A 16 -1.46 13.07 17.74
N ILE A 17 -1.63 12.54 16.52
CA ILE A 17 -1.14 13.20 15.30
C ILE A 17 -1.77 14.61 15.15
N GLU A 18 -3.07 14.75 15.42
CA GLU A 18 -3.77 16.04 15.32
C GLU A 18 -3.28 17.07 16.33
N GLU A 19 -3.02 16.64 17.56
CA GLU A 19 -2.40 17.47 18.60
C GLU A 19 -0.98 17.91 18.20
N ASP A 20 -0.18 16.98 17.67
CA ASP A 20 1.20 17.25 17.26
C ASP A 20 1.30 18.29 16.15
N VAL A 21 0.38 18.26 15.18
CA VAL A 21 0.37 19.15 14.01
C VAL A 21 -0.52 20.39 14.19
N ALA A 22 -1.22 20.50 15.31
CA ALA A 22 -2.09 21.64 15.60
C ALA A 22 -1.30 22.95 15.79
N LYS A 23 -0.11 22.86 16.39
CA LYS A 23 0.77 24.02 16.61
C LYS A 23 1.28 24.65 15.31
N GLU A 24 1.33 23.87 14.22
CA GLU A 24 1.64 24.35 12.86
C GLU A 24 0.40 24.79 12.07
N GLY A 25 -0.81 24.66 12.64
CA GLY A 25 -2.07 24.96 11.95
C GLY A 25 -2.46 23.91 10.90
N TRP A 26 -1.95 22.68 11.01
CA TRP A 26 -2.15 21.62 10.02
C TRP A 26 -3.20 20.57 10.42
N SER A 27 -3.99 20.80 11.47
CA SER A 27 -5.01 19.85 11.96
C SER A 27 -5.97 19.38 10.85
N TYR A 28 -6.30 20.26 9.89
CA TYR A 28 -7.16 19.90 8.75
C TYR A 28 -6.60 18.74 7.91
N ARG A 29 -5.27 18.55 7.88
CA ARG A 29 -4.60 17.47 7.12
C ARG A 29 -4.96 16.10 7.67
N VAL A 30 -5.18 16.00 8.99
CA VAL A 30 -5.53 14.75 9.67
C VAL A 30 -6.85 14.19 9.16
N GLN A 31 -7.77 15.08 8.77
CA GLN A 31 -9.06 14.62 8.26
C GLN A 31 -8.94 13.86 6.94
N TYR A 32 -8.00 14.22 6.06
CA TYR A 32 -7.71 13.42 4.86
C TYR A 32 -7.22 12.00 5.23
N GLY A 33 -6.36 11.90 6.25
CA GLY A 33 -5.89 10.61 6.77
C GLY A 33 -7.04 9.75 7.34
N LYS A 34 -7.92 10.37 8.13
CA LYS A 34 -9.12 9.70 8.69
C LYS A 34 -10.05 9.19 7.58
N GLU A 35 -10.31 9.98 6.53
CA GLU A 35 -11.18 9.56 5.42
C GLU A 35 -10.57 8.43 4.58
N THR A 36 -9.28 8.50 4.27
CA THR A 36 -8.60 7.41 3.55
C THR A 36 -8.53 6.12 4.36
N MET A 37 -8.38 6.22 5.69
CA MET A 37 -8.47 5.06 6.59
C MET A 37 -9.87 4.43 6.59
N LYS A 38 -10.94 5.23 6.58
CA LYS A 38 -12.31 4.69 6.44
C LYS A 38 -12.49 3.98 5.10
N GLY A 39 -12.00 4.55 4.01
CA GLY A 39 -12.02 3.92 2.69
C GLY A 39 -11.33 2.55 2.70
N LEU A 40 -10.14 2.47 3.31
CA LEU A 40 -9.40 1.22 3.47
C LEU A 40 -10.18 0.17 4.26
N VAL A 41 -10.78 0.54 5.39
CA VAL A 41 -11.56 -0.38 6.23
C VAL A 41 -12.81 -0.90 5.51
N HIS A 42 -13.49 -0.07 4.71
CA HIS A 42 -14.61 -0.54 3.88
C HIS A 42 -14.16 -1.55 2.83
N ALA A 43 -13.01 -1.32 2.18
CA ALA A 43 -12.46 -2.26 1.21
C ALA A 43 -12.05 -3.61 1.86
N TYR A 44 -11.43 -3.57 3.05
CA TYR A 44 -11.18 -4.81 3.82
C TYR A 44 -12.46 -5.55 4.19
N PHE A 45 -13.55 -4.82 4.44
CA PHE A 45 -14.84 -5.46 4.71
C PHE A 45 -15.40 -6.16 3.45
N GLU A 46 -15.27 -5.55 2.26
CA GLU A 46 -15.62 -6.21 0.99
C GLU A 46 -14.80 -7.50 0.79
N GLU A 47 -13.49 -7.47 1.05
CA GLU A 47 -12.63 -8.65 0.98
C GLU A 47 -13.06 -9.76 1.96
N ALA A 48 -13.39 -9.37 3.19
CA ALA A 48 -13.88 -10.31 4.20
C ALA A 48 -15.23 -10.95 3.82
N GLN A 49 -16.09 -10.22 3.10
CA GLN A 49 -17.34 -10.77 2.55
C GLN A 49 -17.04 -11.82 1.47
N TRP A 50 -16.13 -11.53 0.52
CA TRP A 50 -15.73 -12.51 -0.50
C TRP A 50 -15.17 -13.78 0.12
N PHE A 51 -14.34 -13.63 1.15
CA PHE A 51 -13.82 -14.76 1.91
C PHE A 51 -14.94 -15.60 2.53
N HIS A 52 -15.87 -14.97 3.26
CA HIS A 52 -16.95 -15.67 3.93
C HIS A 52 -17.91 -16.37 2.96
N GLU A 53 -18.12 -15.80 1.78
CA GLU A 53 -18.97 -16.34 0.73
C GLU A 53 -18.27 -17.41 -0.14
N ASN A 54 -16.97 -17.67 0.09
CA ASN A 54 -16.12 -18.48 -0.79
C ASN A 54 -16.17 -17.99 -2.26
N ARG A 55 -16.29 -16.68 -2.43
CA ARG A 55 -16.42 -16.04 -3.73
C ARG A 55 -15.05 -15.67 -4.25
N ILE A 56 -14.75 -16.14 -5.46
CA ILE A 56 -13.59 -15.69 -6.24
C ILE A 56 -14.10 -14.68 -7.29
N PRO A 57 -13.80 -13.37 -7.14
CA PRO A 57 -14.24 -12.33 -8.08
C PRO A 57 -13.51 -12.43 -9.44
N SER A 58 -13.89 -11.60 -10.41
CA SER A 58 -13.07 -11.39 -11.62
C SER A 58 -11.83 -10.55 -11.29
N MET A 59 -10.82 -10.56 -12.16
CA MET A 59 -9.63 -9.72 -12.01
C MET A 59 -9.96 -8.23 -11.95
N GLU A 60 -10.90 -7.77 -12.78
CA GLU A 60 -11.34 -6.37 -12.75
C GLU A 60 -11.98 -6.00 -11.41
N GLU A 61 -12.88 -6.85 -10.91
CA GLU A 61 -13.55 -6.62 -9.63
C GLU A 61 -12.59 -6.72 -8.46
N TYR A 62 -11.69 -7.72 -8.48
CA TYR A 62 -10.62 -7.91 -7.51
C TYR A 62 -9.77 -6.65 -7.42
N MET A 63 -9.20 -6.20 -8.54
CA MET A 63 -8.26 -5.07 -8.56
C MET A 63 -8.90 -3.77 -8.06
N ARG A 64 -10.20 -3.55 -8.31
CA ARG A 64 -10.92 -2.39 -7.76
C ARG A 64 -10.84 -2.30 -6.22
N VAL A 65 -10.94 -3.43 -5.54
CA VAL A 65 -10.87 -3.51 -4.07
C VAL A 65 -9.41 -3.64 -3.62
N ALA A 66 -8.65 -4.51 -4.28
CA ALA A 66 -7.28 -4.87 -3.94
C ALA A 66 -6.29 -3.70 -4.02
N LEU A 67 -6.50 -2.76 -4.96
CA LEU A 67 -5.73 -1.52 -5.01
C LEU A 67 -5.93 -0.67 -3.75
N VAL A 68 -7.15 -0.58 -3.24
CA VAL A 68 -7.44 0.13 -1.99
C VAL A 68 -6.88 -0.63 -0.80
N THR A 69 -7.08 -1.95 -0.72
CA THR A 69 -6.61 -2.79 0.41
C THR A 69 -5.09 -2.95 0.49
N SER A 70 -4.36 -2.61 -0.58
CA SER A 70 -2.91 -2.40 -0.52
C SER A 70 -2.50 -1.33 0.52
N GLY A 71 -3.41 -0.41 0.86
CA GLY A 71 -3.21 0.63 1.86
C GLY A 71 -2.36 1.82 1.37
N TYR A 72 -1.91 1.84 0.11
CA TYR A 72 -0.92 2.82 -0.36
C TYR A 72 -1.47 4.23 -0.56
N THR A 73 -2.74 4.39 -0.95
CA THR A 73 -3.40 5.70 -0.89
C THR A 73 -3.44 6.24 0.54
N MET A 74 -3.92 5.44 1.50
CA MET A 74 -3.97 5.83 2.92
C MET A 74 -2.59 6.17 3.47
N LEU A 75 -1.58 5.31 3.22
CA LEU A 75 -0.22 5.51 3.69
C LEU A 75 0.41 6.78 3.09
N THR A 76 0.18 7.03 1.81
CA THR A 76 0.62 8.27 1.16
C THR A 76 0.00 9.49 1.83
N THR A 77 -1.33 9.49 1.99
CA THR A 77 -2.07 10.58 2.61
C THR A 77 -1.58 10.84 4.04
N VAL A 78 -1.45 9.80 4.87
CA VAL A 78 -0.94 9.92 6.24
C VAL A 78 0.49 10.44 6.25
N SER A 79 1.35 9.98 5.33
CA SER A 79 2.74 10.43 5.25
C SER A 79 2.90 11.92 4.92
N PHE A 80 1.90 12.52 4.26
CA PHE A 80 1.91 13.95 3.92
C PHE A 80 1.54 14.85 5.10
N ILE A 81 0.85 14.34 6.13
CA ILE A 81 0.35 15.13 7.26
C ILE A 81 1.49 15.90 7.94
N GLY A 82 2.57 15.19 8.28
CA GLY A 82 3.73 15.74 9.00
C GLY A 82 4.83 16.29 8.10
N MET A 83 4.63 16.39 6.78
CA MET A 83 5.57 17.07 5.91
C MET A 83 5.41 18.59 6.02
N ASP A 84 6.48 19.34 5.75
CA ASP A 84 6.52 20.80 5.87
C ASP A 84 5.44 21.52 5.02
N ASN A 85 5.50 22.86 4.99
CA ASN A 85 4.60 23.73 4.23
C ASN A 85 4.52 23.47 2.71
N ILE A 86 5.28 22.51 2.18
CA ILE A 86 5.17 22.04 0.81
C ILE A 86 3.85 21.30 0.53
N VAL A 87 3.22 20.74 1.57
CA VAL A 87 1.93 20.04 1.45
C VAL A 87 0.78 21.03 1.57
N THR A 88 -0.03 21.10 0.51
CA THR A 88 -1.27 21.89 0.45
C THR A 88 -2.49 20.97 0.45
N ASN A 89 -3.69 21.53 0.67
CA ASN A 89 -4.95 20.81 0.44
C ASN A 89 -5.04 20.27 -1.00
N GLN A 90 -4.59 21.03 -1.99
CA GLN A 90 -4.54 20.59 -3.40
C GLN A 90 -3.68 19.34 -3.59
N ALA A 91 -2.61 19.16 -2.80
CA ALA A 91 -1.81 17.94 -2.86
C ALA A 91 -2.58 16.73 -2.34
N PHE A 92 -3.39 16.89 -1.28
CA PHE A 92 -4.28 15.84 -0.80
C PHE A 92 -5.38 15.53 -1.82
N ASP A 93 -6.04 16.56 -2.36
CA ASP A 93 -7.05 16.40 -3.40
C ASP A 93 -6.48 15.69 -4.63
N TRP A 94 -5.25 16.04 -5.03
CA TRP A 94 -4.53 15.36 -6.11
C TRP A 94 -4.28 13.89 -5.81
N VAL A 95 -3.86 13.51 -4.59
CA VAL A 95 -3.73 12.09 -4.21
C VAL A 95 -5.09 11.36 -4.34
N LEU A 96 -6.16 11.99 -3.86
CA LEU A 96 -7.52 11.43 -3.90
C LEU A 96 -8.12 11.34 -5.30
N GLN A 97 -7.63 12.14 -6.26
CA GLN A 97 -7.95 11.97 -7.69
C GLN A 97 -7.32 10.71 -8.30
N HIS A 98 -6.52 9.98 -7.52
CA HIS A 98 -5.97 8.68 -7.88
C HIS A 98 -5.09 8.72 -9.15
N PRO A 99 -4.02 9.53 -9.14
CA PRO A 99 -3.12 9.70 -10.27
C PRO A 99 -2.33 8.42 -10.54
N ASN A 100 -1.72 8.31 -11.72
CA ASN A 100 -1.04 7.08 -12.15
C ASN A 100 0.07 6.65 -11.20
N ILE A 101 0.76 7.58 -10.54
CA ILE A 101 1.79 7.24 -9.55
C ILE A 101 1.21 6.55 -8.31
N ILE A 102 0.00 6.91 -7.87
CA ILE A 102 -0.70 6.24 -6.76
C ILE A 102 -1.19 4.87 -7.20
N LYS A 103 -1.86 4.79 -8.35
CA LYS A 103 -2.31 3.51 -8.94
C LYS A 103 -1.14 2.55 -9.15
N GLY A 104 -0.01 3.04 -9.64
CA GLY A 104 1.19 2.26 -9.84
C GLY A 104 1.76 1.77 -8.51
N SER A 105 1.79 2.63 -7.49
CA SER A 105 2.25 2.28 -6.15
C SER A 105 1.40 1.17 -5.51
N GLU A 106 0.08 1.31 -5.59
CA GLU A 106 -0.88 0.30 -5.13
C GLU A 106 -0.79 -1.00 -5.92
N THR A 107 -0.67 -0.93 -7.25
CA THR A 107 -0.52 -2.11 -8.11
C THR A 107 0.74 -2.89 -7.75
N ILE A 108 1.87 -2.20 -7.57
CA ILE A 108 3.12 -2.82 -7.15
C ILE A 108 2.96 -3.44 -5.75
N GLY A 109 2.43 -2.68 -4.79
CA GLY A 109 2.16 -3.17 -3.44
C GLY A 109 1.30 -4.42 -3.42
N ARG A 110 0.20 -4.41 -4.17
CA ARG A 110 -0.77 -5.49 -4.19
C ARG A 110 -0.24 -6.75 -4.87
N LEU A 111 0.25 -6.61 -6.09
CA LEU A 111 0.65 -7.77 -6.89
C LEU A 111 1.94 -8.40 -6.35
N MET A 112 2.88 -7.60 -5.83
CA MET A 112 4.08 -8.16 -5.19
C MET A 112 3.73 -8.95 -3.93
N ASP A 113 2.80 -8.45 -3.11
CA ASP A 113 2.29 -9.18 -1.94
C ASP A 113 1.63 -10.49 -2.39
N ASP A 114 0.59 -10.42 -3.22
CA ASP A 114 -0.17 -11.59 -3.70
C ASP A 114 0.74 -12.69 -4.24
N ILE A 115 1.73 -12.36 -5.08
CA ILE A 115 2.64 -13.35 -5.69
C ILE A 115 3.55 -14.00 -4.64
N LYS A 116 3.99 -13.24 -3.64
CA LYS A 116 5.00 -13.68 -2.66
C LYS A 116 4.38 -14.34 -1.43
N SER A 117 3.16 -13.96 -1.07
CA SER A 117 2.38 -14.54 0.02
C SER A 117 1.49 -15.70 -0.44
N HIS A 118 1.22 -15.85 -1.75
CA HIS A 118 0.31 -16.84 -2.37
C HIS A 118 0.28 -18.19 -1.66
N LYS A 119 1.42 -18.88 -1.56
CA LYS A 119 1.48 -20.23 -0.97
C LYS A 119 1.07 -20.24 0.50
N PHE A 120 1.55 -19.28 1.28
CA PHE A 120 1.22 -19.15 2.69
C PHE A 120 -0.26 -18.81 2.88
N GLU A 121 -0.81 -17.95 2.03
CA GLU A 121 -2.22 -17.58 2.04
C GLU A 121 -3.14 -18.76 1.69
N GLN A 122 -2.76 -19.58 0.70
CA GLN A 122 -3.47 -20.81 0.36
C GLN A 122 -3.47 -21.81 1.53
N GLU A 123 -2.33 -22.00 2.20
CA GLU A 123 -2.22 -22.95 3.32
C GLU A 123 -3.12 -22.59 4.51
N ARG A 124 -3.35 -21.30 4.78
CA ARG A 124 -4.23 -20.83 5.86
C ARG A 124 -5.69 -20.68 5.45
N GLY A 125 -6.03 -20.92 4.18
CA GLY A 125 -7.35 -20.67 3.61
C GLY A 125 -7.70 -19.20 3.66
N HIS A 126 -6.97 -18.37 2.90
CA HIS A 126 -7.24 -16.93 2.75
C HIS A 126 -8.32 -16.64 1.70
N ALA A 127 -8.75 -15.37 1.61
CA ALA A 127 -9.46 -14.85 0.44
C ALA A 127 -8.63 -15.06 -0.84
N ALA A 128 -9.31 -15.14 -1.98
CA ALA A 128 -8.65 -15.26 -3.28
C ALA A 128 -7.77 -14.03 -3.58
N SER A 129 -6.51 -14.27 -3.94
CA SER A 129 -5.56 -13.25 -4.38
C SER A 129 -5.70 -12.98 -5.88
N ALA A 130 -4.87 -12.08 -6.42
CA ALA A 130 -4.75 -11.89 -7.87
C ALA A 130 -4.43 -13.20 -8.61
N VAL A 131 -3.68 -14.12 -8.01
CA VAL A 131 -3.30 -15.39 -8.66
C VAL A 131 -4.54 -16.26 -8.87
N GLU A 132 -5.37 -16.47 -7.84
CA GLU A 132 -6.62 -17.23 -7.97
C GLU A 132 -7.61 -16.57 -8.93
N CYS A 133 -7.76 -15.25 -8.83
CA CYS A 133 -8.67 -14.51 -9.69
C CYS A 133 -8.25 -14.65 -11.17
N TYR A 134 -6.95 -14.51 -11.47
CA TYR A 134 -6.43 -14.59 -12.84
C TYR A 134 -6.52 -16.01 -13.40
N THR A 135 -6.08 -17.02 -12.64
CA THR A 135 -6.14 -18.43 -13.07
C THR A 135 -7.57 -18.87 -13.32
N LYS A 136 -8.53 -18.48 -12.46
CA LYS A 136 -9.96 -18.78 -12.64
C LYS A 136 -10.53 -18.11 -13.88
N GLU A 137 -10.21 -16.85 -14.12
CA GLU A 137 -10.76 -16.09 -15.25
C GLU A 137 -10.21 -16.57 -16.61
N HIS A 138 -8.92 -16.89 -16.67
CA HIS A 138 -8.25 -17.21 -17.93
C HIS A 138 -7.97 -18.71 -18.15
N GLY A 139 -8.19 -19.56 -17.13
CA GLY A 139 -7.95 -21.00 -17.22
C GLY A 139 -6.47 -21.36 -17.40
N VAL A 140 -5.55 -20.51 -16.91
CA VAL A 140 -4.10 -20.71 -17.05
C VAL A 140 -3.49 -21.26 -15.75
N PRO A 141 -2.32 -21.92 -15.81
CA PRO A 141 -1.59 -22.32 -14.61
C PRO A 141 -1.10 -21.13 -13.77
N GLU A 142 -0.92 -21.34 -12.47
CA GLU A 142 -0.42 -20.31 -11.53
C GLU A 142 0.91 -19.68 -11.97
N GLU A 143 1.84 -20.48 -12.52
CA GLU A 143 3.13 -19.96 -13.00
C GLU A 143 2.94 -18.92 -14.12
N GLU A 144 1.98 -19.14 -15.01
CA GLU A 144 1.67 -18.22 -16.11
C GLU A 144 0.97 -16.97 -15.57
N ALA A 145 0.03 -17.13 -14.63
CA ALA A 145 -0.62 -16.01 -13.94
C ALA A 145 0.43 -15.11 -13.26
N CYS A 146 1.35 -15.69 -12.48
CA CYS A 146 2.43 -14.96 -11.82
C CYS A 146 3.31 -14.17 -12.80
N LYS A 147 3.63 -14.74 -13.97
CA LYS A 147 4.40 -14.02 -15.01
C LYS A 147 3.64 -12.80 -15.53
N VAL A 148 2.34 -12.93 -15.80
CA VAL A 148 1.52 -11.80 -16.25
C VAL A 148 1.42 -10.72 -15.18
N LEU A 149 1.16 -11.10 -13.93
CA LEU A 149 1.09 -10.15 -12.82
C LEU A 149 2.43 -9.42 -12.59
N GLN A 150 3.57 -10.11 -12.77
CA GLN A 150 4.90 -9.47 -12.75
C GLN A 150 5.08 -8.46 -13.90
N MET A 151 4.50 -8.71 -15.08
CA MET A 151 4.54 -7.74 -16.18
C MET A 151 3.73 -6.48 -15.85
N GLU A 152 2.60 -6.61 -15.17
CA GLU A 152 1.83 -5.47 -14.67
C GLU A 152 2.60 -4.67 -13.61
N VAL A 153 3.36 -5.33 -12.72
CA VAL A 153 4.30 -4.66 -11.79
C VAL A 153 5.35 -3.85 -12.56
N VAL A 154 5.95 -4.42 -13.62
CA VAL A 154 6.94 -3.71 -14.46
C VAL A 154 6.32 -2.51 -15.16
N LYS A 155 5.06 -2.62 -15.61
CA LYS A 155 4.33 -1.51 -16.22
C LYS A 155 4.03 -0.40 -15.20
N ALA A 156 3.56 -0.75 -14.02
CA ALA A 156 3.31 0.18 -12.93
C ALA A 156 4.59 0.98 -12.53
N TRP A 157 5.76 0.34 -12.57
CA TRP A 157 7.03 1.06 -12.38
C TRP A 157 7.30 2.11 -13.46
N LYS A 158 6.92 1.84 -14.72
CA LYS A 158 7.05 2.81 -15.81
C LYS A 158 6.10 3.98 -15.62
N ASP A 159 4.86 3.72 -15.20
CA ASP A 159 3.87 4.76 -14.92
C ASP A 159 4.36 5.70 -13.79
N ILE A 160 4.94 5.16 -12.73
CA ILE A 160 5.57 5.96 -11.65
C ILE A 160 6.73 6.80 -12.18
N ASN A 161 7.59 6.22 -13.02
CA ASN A 161 8.73 6.93 -13.59
C ASN A 161 8.28 8.09 -14.50
N GLU A 162 7.23 7.88 -15.29
CA GLU A 162 6.65 8.92 -16.18
C GLU A 162 6.11 10.10 -15.37
N GLU A 163 5.38 9.84 -14.29
CA GLU A 163 4.84 10.87 -13.40
C GLU A 163 5.93 11.69 -12.68
N CYS A 164 7.15 11.16 -12.60
CA CYS A 164 8.32 11.86 -12.05
C CYS A 164 9.06 12.73 -13.08
N LEU A 165 8.65 12.74 -14.34
CA LEU A 165 9.22 13.61 -15.38
C LEU A 165 8.66 15.04 -15.29
N LYS A 166 9.46 16.03 -15.68
CA LYS A 166 9.03 17.44 -15.68
C LYS A 166 8.22 17.77 -16.93
N PRO A 167 7.19 18.64 -16.84
CA PRO A 167 6.69 19.28 -15.62
C PRO A 167 5.88 18.32 -14.74
N THR A 168 6.02 18.42 -13.42
CA THR A 168 5.33 17.54 -12.47
C THR A 168 4.01 18.15 -11.99
N ALA A 169 2.99 17.32 -11.73
CA ALA A 169 1.68 17.76 -11.25
C ALA A 169 1.71 18.35 -9.83
N VAL A 170 2.62 17.85 -8.99
CA VAL A 170 2.88 18.33 -7.62
C VAL A 170 4.38 18.51 -7.39
N PRO A 171 4.81 19.18 -6.29
CA PRO A 171 6.22 19.31 -5.98
C PRO A 171 6.94 17.96 -5.86
N MET A 172 8.16 17.89 -6.41
CA MET A 172 8.98 16.66 -6.46
C MET A 172 9.14 15.93 -5.11
N PRO A 173 9.26 16.60 -3.94
CA PRO A 173 9.35 15.89 -2.67
C PRO A 173 8.12 15.04 -2.34
N LEU A 174 6.92 15.40 -2.84
CA LEU A 174 5.70 14.62 -2.68
C LEU A 174 5.73 13.36 -3.56
N LEU A 175 6.14 13.50 -4.82
CA LEU A 175 6.36 12.36 -5.72
C LEU A 175 7.45 11.42 -5.17
N THR A 176 8.52 11.98 -4.64
CA THR A 176 9.63 11.24 -4.03
C THR A 176 9.16 10.44 -2.82
N ARG A 177 8.22 10.98 -2.02
CA ARG A 177 7.62 10.26 -0.90
C ARG A 177 6.88 9.02 -1.39
N ILE A 178 6.02 9.16 -2.41
CA ILE A 178 5.28 8.02 -2.99
C ILE A 178 6.25 7.00 -3.58
N LEU A 179 7.23 7.45 -4.38
CA LEU A 179 8.26 6.59 -4.95
C LEU A 179 9.03 5.80 -3.87
N ASN A 180 9.38 6.44 -2.76
CA ASN A 180 10.08 5.77 -1.67
C ASN A 180 9.18 4.78 -0.93
N LEU A 181 7.89 5.06 -0.75
CA LEU A 181 6.93 4.08 -0.26
C LEU A 181 6.89 2.86 -1.19
N THR A 182 6.79 3.07 -2.52
CA THR A 182 6.82 1.96 -3.48
C THR A 182 8.13 1.16 -3.42
N ARG A 183 9.28 1.83 -3.25
CA ARG A 183 10.58 1.14 -3.10
C ARG A 183 10.65 0.25 -1.87
N VAL A 184 9.92 0.60 -0.79
CA VAL A 184 9.84 -0.25 0.39
C VAL A 184 9.20 -1.61 0.05
N ILE A 185 8.17 -1.65 -0.83
CA ILE A 185 7.62 -2.92 -1.32
C ILE A 185 8.65 -3.75 -2.03
N ASP A 186 9.40 -3.14 -2.96
CA ASP A 186 10.44 -3.87 -3.70
C ASP A 186 11.48 -4.47 -2.76
N VAL A 187 11.85 -3.77 -1.69
CA VAL A 187 12.79 -4.26 -0.67
C VAL A 187 12.17 -5.38 0.17
N ILE A 188 10.92 -5.24 0.60
CA ILE A 188 10.23 -6.18 1.50
C ILE A 188 9.85 -7.47 0.78
N TYR A 189 9.38 -7.38 -0.46
CA TYR A 189 8.82 -8.50 -1.22
C TYR A 189 9.76 -8.99 -2.33
N LYS A 190 11.03 -8.58 -2.32
CA LYS A 190 12.01 -8.93 -3.37
C LYS A 190 12.06 -10.43 -3.63
N ASP A 191 12.31 -11.17 -2.57
CA ASP A 191 12.55 -12.62 -2.63
C ASP A 191 11.36 -13.38 -2.03
N GLU A 192 10.91 -12.97 -0.85
CA GLU A 192 9.83 -13.54 -0.04
C GLU A 192 9.03 -12.43 0.66
N ASP A 193 7.90 -12.75 1.29
CA ASP A 193 7.20 -11.83 2.19
C ASP A 193 8.02 -11.62 3.48
N CYS A 194 8.95 -10.66 3.44
CA CYS A 194 9.79 -10.30 4.58
C CYS A 194 9.06 -9.44 5.62
N TYR A 195 7.82 -9.01 5.36
CA TYR A 195 7.02 -8.25 6.31
C TYR A 195 6.42 -9.20 7.35
N THR A 196 5.76 -10.25 6.90
CA THR A 196 5.21 -11.29 7.77
C THR A 196 6.30 -12.21 8.31
N HIS A 197 7.22 -12.64 7.44
CA HIS A 197 8.26 -13.62 7.76
C HIS A 197 9.64 -12.93 7.77
N VAL A 198 9.96 -12.28 8.89
CA VAL A 198 11.21 -11.51 9.02
C VAL A 198 12.44 -12.44 9.00
N GLY A 199 12.98 -12.65 7.80
CA GLY A 199 14.17 -13.45 7.54
C GLY A 199 15.48 -12.76 7.92
N LYS A 200 16.59 -13.46 7.66
CA LYS A 200 17.94 -12.97 7.96
C LYS A 200 18.26 -11.67 7.21
N VAL A 201 17.82 -11.56 5.95
CA VAL A 201 18.06 -10.38 5.10
C VAL A 201 17.44 -9.13 5.74
N MET A 202 16.15 -9.19 6.10
CA MET A 202 15.48 -8.04 6.70
C MET A 202 16.04 -7.68 8.08
N LYS A 203 16.38 -8.68 8.92
CA LYS A 203 17.07 -8.44 10.20
C LYS A 203 18.40 -7.71 10.02
N ASN A 204 19.19 -8.13 9.01
CA ASN A 204 20.46 -7.47 8.71
C ASN A 204 20.27 -6.04 8.19
N ASN A 205 19.25 -5.80 7.36
CA ASN A 205 18.91 -4.46 6.88
C ASN A 205 18.50 -3.53 8.03
N VAL A 206 17.68 -4.01 8.97
CA VAL A 206 17.32 -3.26 10.17
C VAL A 206 18.57 -2.98 11.03
N ALA A 207 19.41 -3.99 11.24
CA ALA A 207 20.63 -3.85 12.04
C ALA A 207 21.62 -2.86 11.41
N SER A 208 21.79 -2.86 10.08
CA SER A 208 22.71 -1.95 9.40
C SER A 208 22.26 -0.49 9.42
N VAL A 209 20.96 -0.23 9.50
CA VAL A 209 20.40 1.13 9.51
C VAL A 209 20.23 1.67 10.94
N LEU A 210 19.85 0.83 11.89
CA LEU A 210 19.40 1.27 13.22
C LEU A 210 20.28 0.81 14.40
N ILE A 211 21.23 -0.10 14.19
CA ILE A 211 22.04 -0.68 15.28
C ILE A 211 23.54 -0.47 15.05
N HIS A 212 24.02 -0.75 13.84
CA HIS A 212 25.45 -0.75 13.53
C HIS A 212 25.86 0.56 12.86
N PRO A 213 26.70 1.39 13.51
CA PRO A 213 27.18 2.61 12.88
C PRO A 213 28.13 2.28 11.71
N VAL A 214 28.16 3.17 10.72
CA VAL A 214 29.19 3.11 9.66
C VAL A 214 30.55 3.39 10.31
N PRO A 215 31.54 2.51 10.15
CA PRO A 215 32.90 2.76 10.66
C PRO A 215 33.45 4.06 10.06
N ILE A 216 34.05 4.89 10.92
CA ILE A 216 34.72 6.14 10.56
C ILE A 216 36.20 5.85 10.28
#